data_AF-A0A2E1Q3V3-F1
#
_entry.id   AF-A0A2E1Q3V3-F1
#
_cell.length_a   1.000
_cell.length_b   1.000
_cell.length_c   1.000
_cell.angle_alpha   90.00
_cell.angle_beta   90.00
_cell.angle_gamma   90.00
#
_symmetry.space_group_name_H-M   'P 1'
#
loop_
_entity.id
_entity.type
_entity.pdbx_description
1 polymer ?
#
loop_
_entity_poly.entity_id
_entity_poly.type
_entity_poly.pdbx_seq_one_letter_code
_entity_poly.pdbx_strand_id
1 'polypeptide(L)'
;MIGSFLTLFLIHSATPQYQYGERSMKYQMIIEDDRPKTDTKNEWLNSKEAAEYLRLVRADGTPDPFRIRTLVHQGRLPFYKPFGRLIFLKSELKSIVEKSRQGGWKWR
;
A
#
# COMPACT_ATOMS: atom_id res chain seq x y z
N MET A 1 -11.21 3.24 71.10
CA MET A 1 -11.18 3.33 69.62
C MET A 1 -9.76 3.00 69.20
N ILE A 2 -9.42 1.75 68.89
CA ILE A 2 -9.46 1.15 67.54
C ILE A 2 -9.13 2.22 66.50
N GLY A 3 -8.01 2.25 65.79
CA GLY A 3 -6.93 1.31 65.55
C GLY A 3 -6.17 1.82 64.32
N SER A 4 -5.29 0.98 63.77
CA SER A 4 -4.53 1.14 62.50
C SER A 4 -3.12 1.70 62.69
N PHE A 5 -2.07 0.87 62.84
CA PHE A 5 -1.46 -0.14 61.94
C PHE A 5 -0.75 0.42 60.68
N LEU A 6 0.49 -0.09 60.53
CA LEU A 6 1.27 -0.36 59.31
C LEU A 6 1.87 0.87 58.59
N THR A 7 3.18 1.14 58.69
CA THR A 7 4.39 0.45 58.15
C THR A 7 4.72 0.71 56.67
N LEU A 8 6.03 0.91 56.47
CA LEU A 8 6.86 0.52 55.32
C LEU A 8 6.63 1.24 53.98
N PHE A 9 7.64 1.98 53.53
CA PHE A 9 8.62 1.56 52.50
C PHE A 9 7.95 1.18 51.17
N LEU A 10 8.34 1.85 50.09
CA LEU A 10 9.33 1.34 49.14
C LEU A 10 9.19 2.12 47.81
N ILE A 11 10.23 2.86 47.46
CA ILE A 11 10.46 3.28 46.07
C ILE A 11 10.82 2.00 45.32
N HIS A 12 10.03 1.60 44.32
CA HIS A 12 10.44 0.66 43.28
C HIS A 12 9.87 1.12 41.93
N SER A 13 10.78 1.57 41.08
CA SER A 13 10.62 1.66 39.63
C SER A 13 10.25 0.28 39.08
N ALA A 14 9.13 0.16 38.39
CA ALA A 14 8.78 -1.01 37.61
C ALA A 14 8.21 -0.57 36.26
N THR A 15 9.04 -0.74 35.23
CA THR A 15 8.69 -0.70 33.81
C THR A 15 7.53 -1.67 33.53
N PRO A 16 6.45 -1.28 32.83
CA PRO A 16 5.47 -2.25 32.36
C PRO A 16 6.11 -3.10 31.26
N GLN A 17 6.28 -4.40 31.57
CA GLN A 17 6.59 -5.44 30.60
C GLN A 17 5.40 -5.65 29.66
N TYR A 18 5.66 -5.69 28.35
CA TYR A 18 4.70 -6.10 27.34
C TYR A 18 4.37 -7.58 27.52
N GLN A 19 3.17 -7.88 28.00
CA GLN A 19 2.63 -9.24 27.95
C GLN A 19 2.13 -9.54 26.54
N TYR A 20 2.90 -10.34 25.80
CA TYR A 20 2.40 -11.05 24.61
C TYR A 20 1.48 -12.18 25.09
N GLY A 21 0.20 -11.85 25.26
CA GLY A 21 -0.84 -12.82 25.57
C GLY A 21 -1.10 -13.76 24.39
N GLU A 22 -0.94 -15.05 24.63
CA GLU A 22 -1.33 -16.15 23.76
C GLU A 22 -2.82 -16.10 23.43
N ARG A 23 -3.18 -15.54 22.27
CA ARG A 23 -4.51 -15.71 21.69
C ARG A 23 -4.43 -16.63 20.48
N SER A 24 -4.49 -17.90 20.82
CA SER A 24 -4.71 -19.06 19.96
C SER A 24 -5.89 -18.83 18.99
N MET A 25 -5.60 -19.10 17.72
CA MET A 25 -6.48 -19.64 16.69
C MET A 25 -7.70 -18.82 16.23
N LYS A 26 -7.53 -18.19 15.05
CA LYS A 26 -8.34 -18.48 13.83
C LYS A 26 -7.78 -17.71 12.63
N TYR A 27 -6.64 -18.13 12.10
CA TYR A 27 -6.27 -17.80 10.73
C TYR A 27 -6.81 -18.90 9.82
N GLN A 28 -8.08 -18.75 9.45
CA GLN A 28 -8.66 -19.49 8.32
C GLN A 28 -9.66 -18.60 7.58
N MET A 29 -9.14 -17.87 6.61
CA MET A 29 -9.78 -17.47 5.35
C MET A 29 -8.60 -17.20 4.40
N ILE A 30 -8.08 -18.19 3.68
CA ILE A 30 -8.51 -18.56 2.31
C ILE A 30 -8.89 -17.32 1.51
N ILE A 31 -7.96 -16.80 0.71
CA ILE A 31 -8.03 -16.92 -0.76
C ILE A 31 -6.58 -17.05 -1.27
N GLU A 32 -6.20 -18.26 -1.67
CA GLU A 32 -5.21 -18.41 -2.73
C GLU A 32 -5.75 -17.69 -3.97
N ASP A 33 -5.17 -16.56 -4.33
CA ASP A 33 -5.14 -16.14 -5.73
C ASP A 33 -3.67 -15.90 -6.11
N ASP A 34 -2.86 -16.94 -5.88
CA ASP A 34 -1.55 -17.10 -6.53
C ASP A 34 -1.72 -17.58 -7.99
N ARG A 35 -2.85 -17.20 -8.62
CA ARG A 35 -2.97 -17.33 -10.06
C ARG A 35 -2.02 -16.31 -10.66
N PRO A 36 -1.06 -16.71 -11.52
CA PRO A 36 -0.44 -15.74 -12.40
C PRO A 36 -1.59 -15.17 -13.23
N LYS A 37 -2.02 -13.93 -12.93
CA LYS A 37 -2.98 -13.20 -13.74
C LYS A 37 -2.38 -13.19 -15.13
N THR A 38 -2.84 -14.09 -16.00
CA THR A 38 -2.29 -14.34 -17.32
C THR A 38 -2.05 -12.98 -17.94
N ASP A 39 -0.80 -12.69 -18.30
CA ASP A 39 -0.37 -11.44 -18.92
C ASP A 39 -1.08 -11.31 -20.27
N THR A 40 -2.37 -10.96 -20.25
CA THR A 40 -3.11 -10.51 -21.40
C THR A 40 -2.44 -9.21 -21.80
N LYS A 41 -1.62 -9.31 -22.85
CA LYS A 41 -0.71 -8.27 -23.32
C LYS A 41 -1.41 -6.92 -23.60
N ASN A 42 -2.75 -6.92 -23.70
CA ASN A 42 -3.59 -5.77 -24.04
C ASN A 42 -4.72 -5.50 -23.01
N GLU A 43 -4.47 -5.69 -21.71
CA GLU A 43 -5.43 -5.27 -20.67
C GLU A 43 -5.47 -3.73 -20.58
N TRP A 44 -6.63 -3.15 -20.88
CA TRP A 44 -6.90 -1.72 -20.70
C TRP A 44 -7.39 -1.46 -19.27
N LEU A 45 -6.78 -0.49 -18.60
CA LEU A 45 -7.05 -0.15 -17.21
C LEU A 45 -7.70 1.23 -17.11
N ASN A 46 -8.69 1.35 -16.24
CA ASN A 46 -9.25 2.64 -15.84
C ASN A 46 -8.31 3.37 -14.87
N SER A 47 -8.58 4.65 -14.61
CA SER A 47 -7.72 5.46 -13.73
C SER A 47 -7.54 4.89 -12.31
N LYS A 48 -8.57 4.20 -11.78
CA LYS A 48 -8.50 3.55 -10.45
C LYS A 48 -7.62 2.30 -10.47
N GLU A 49 -7.78 1.45 -11.49
CA GLU A 49 -6.99 0.23 -11.66
C GLU A 49 -5.53 0.55 -12.00
N ALA A 50 -5.29 1.62 -12.77
CA ALA A 50 -3.95 2.12 -13.03
C ALA A 50 -3.26 2.65 -11.75
N ALA A 51 -4.01 3.34 -10.87
CA ALA A 51 -3.49 3.77 -9.57
C ALA A 51 -3.10 2.57 -8.69
N GLU A 52 -3.95 1.55 -8.66
CA GLU A 52 -3.68 0.30 -7.94
C GLU A 52 -2.46 -0.42 -8.52
N TYR A 53 -2.37 -0.54 -9.84
CA TYR A 53 -1.25 -1.17 -10.53
C TYR A 53 0.10 -0.50 -10.22
N LEU A 54 0.12 0.84 -10.19
CA LEU A 54 1.30 1.62 -9.85
C LEU A 54 1.54 1.75 -8.34
N ARG A 55 0.71 1.11 -7.50
CA ARG A 55 0.73 1.22 -6.03
C ARG A 55 0.65 2.67 -5.53
N LEU A 56 -0.08 3.51 -6.28
CA LEU A 56 -0.39 4.89 -5.90
C LEU A 56 -1.60 4.91 -5.00
N VAL A 57 -1.38 4.55 -3.74
CA VAL A 57 -2.40 4.54 -2.69
C VAL A 57 -2.25 5.75 -1.77
N ARG A 58 -3.35 6.11 -1.12
CA ARG A 58 -3.40 7.07 0.00
C ARG A 58 -2.97 6.38 1.29
N ALA A 59 -2.91 7.15 2.37
CA ALA A 59 -2.56 6.65 3.71
C ALA A 59 -3.55 5.59 4.24
N ASP A 60 -4.79 5.61 3.74
CA ASP A 60 -5.85 4.65 4.06
C ASP A 60 -5.78 3.35 3.21
N GLY A 61 -4.79 3.23 2.32
CA GLY A 61 -4.66 2.10 1.40
C GLY A 61 -5.57 2.15 0.17
N THR A 62 -6.35 3.21 -0.01
CA THR A 62 -7.23 3.35 -1.18
C THR A 62 -6.47 3.88 -2.41
N PRO A 63 -6.76 3.37 -3.62
CA PRO A 63 -6.11 3.84 -4.85
C PRO A 63 -6.53 5.29 -5.17
N ASP A 64 -5.55 6.14 -5.49
CA ASP A 64 -5.78 7.57 -5.71
C ASP A 64 -5.82 7.95 -7.21
N PRO A 65 -7.01 8.09 -7.81
CA PRO A 65 -7.12 8.46 -9.22
C PRO A 65 -6.66 9.90 -9.48
N PHE A 66 -6.61 10.79 -8.47
CA PHE A 66 -6.14 12.16 -8.64
C PHE A 66 -4.64 12.21 -8.92
N ARG A 67 -3.85 11.39 -8.21
CA ARG A 67 -2.41 11.26 -8.47
C ARG A 67 -2.12 10.81 -9.89
N ILE A 68 -2.89 9.87 -10.42
CA ILE A 68 -2.78 9.44 -11.83
C ILE A 68 -3.03 10.62 -12.78
N ARG A 69 -4.07 11.41 -12.54
CA ARG A 69 -4.34 12.61 -13.36
C ARG A 69 -3.18 13.60 -13.33
N THR A 70 -2.63 13.86 -12.14
CA THR A 70 -1.46 14.72 -12.00
C THR A 70 -0.27 14.21 -12.81
N LEU A 71 0.01 12.90 -12.76
CA LEU A 71 1.10 12.29 -13.54
C LEU A 71 0.86 12.36 -15.06
N VAL A 72 -0.40 12.23 -15.49
CA VAL A 72 -0.79 12.44 -16.89
C VAL A 72 -0.59 13.89 -17.32
N HIS A 73 -1.03 14.86 -16.51
CA HIS A 73 -0.82 16.28 -16.78
C HIS A 73 0.67 16.66 -16.83
N GLN A 74 1.51 15.98 -16.05
CA GLN A 74 2.96 16.13 -16.08
C GLN A 74 3.64 15.43 -17.26
N GLY A 75 2.88 14.71 -18.11
CA GLY A 75 3.42 13.98 -19.27
C GLY A 75 4.26 12.74 -18.89
N ARG A 76 4.09 12.21 -17.67
CA ARG A 76 4.88 11.07 -17.18
C ARG A 76 4.25 9.71 -17.47
N LEU A 77 2.96 9.69 -17.80
CA LEU A 77 2.21 8.47 -18.12
C LEU A 77 1.55 8.61 -19.50
N PRO A 78 1.71 7.62 -20.39
CA PRO A 78 0.95 7.53 -21.62
C PRO A 78 -0.50 7.22 -21.26
N PHE A 79 -1.41 7.87 -21.97
CA PHE A 79 -2.84 7.73 -21.75
C PHE A 79 -3.59 7.78 -23.07
N TYR A 80 -4.76 7.15 -23.08
CA TYR A 80 -5.70 7.22 -24.18
C TYR A 80 -7.01 7.81 -23.67
N LYS A 81 -7.72 8.56 -24.52
CA LYS A 81 -8.94 9.28 -24.13
C LYS A 81 -10.13 9.02 -25.07
N PRO A 82 -10.58 7.77 -25.25
CA PRO A 82 -11.80 7.52 -25.98
C PRO A 82 -13.00 8.05 -25.17
N PHE A 83 -13.92 8.76 -25.83
CA PHE A 83 -15.14 9.30 -25.23
C PHE A 83 -14.93 10.14 -23.96
N GLY A 84 -13.78 10.82 -23.87
CA GLY A 84 -13.46 11.69 -22.75
C GLY A 84 -12.94 10.99 -21.48
N ARG A 85 -12.83 9.66 -21.48
CA ARG A 85 -12.40 8.87 -20.31
C ARG A 85 -10.93 8.49 -20.41
N LEU A 86 -10.18 8.63 -19.32
CA LEU A 86 -8.76 8.25 -19.27
C LEU A 86 -8.63 6.74 -19.08
N ILE A 87 -8.04 6.09 -20.07
CA ILE A 87 -7.68 4.67 -20.03
C ILE A 87 -6.18 4.50 -20.27
N PHE A 88 -5.63 3.42 -19.73
CA PHE A 88 -4.20 3.14 -19.71
C PHE A 88 -3.94 1.74 -20.20
N LEU A 89 -2.92 1.54 -21.03
CA LEU A 89 -2.53 0.21 -21.44
C LEU A 89 -1.59 -0.38 -20.39
N LYS A 90 -1.93 -1.55 -19.85
CA LYS A 90 -1.13 -2.18 -18.78
C LYS A 90 0.33 -2.46 -19.21
N SER A 91 0.55 -2.83 -20.47
CA SER A 91 1.91 -3.09 -21.00
C SER A 91 2.78 -1.83 -21.06
N GLU A 92 2.20 -0.67 -21.33
CA GLU A 92 2.91 0.61 -21.26
C GLU A 92 3.26 0.99 -19.82
N LEU A 93 2.30 0.84 -18.89
CA LEU A 93 2.56 1.08 -17.47
C LEU A 93 3.68 0.16 -16.96
N LYS A 94 3.67 -1.12 -17.35
CA LYS A 94 4.75 -2.07 -17.04
C LYS A 94 6.09 -1.59 -17.57
N SER A 95 6.14 -1.15 -18.83
CA SER A 95 7.36 -0.63 -19.47
C SER A 95 7.92 0.59 -18.73
N ILE A 96 7.07 1.45 -18.17
CA ILE A 96 7.49 2.62 -17.38
C ILE A 96 8.06 2.21 -16.04
N VAL A 97 7.44 1.24 -15.37
CA VAL A 97 7.95 0.69 -14.11
C VAL A 97 9.30 0.00 -14.33
N GLU A 98 9.45 -0.75 -15.43
CA GLU A 98 10.73 -1.37 -15.79
C GLU A 98 11.80 -0.32 -16.08
N LYS A 99 11.48 0.72 -16.86
CA LYS A 99 12.38 1.85 -17.12
C LYS A 99 12.77 2.61 -15.86
N SER A 100 11.83 2.83 -14.93
CA SER A 100 12.13 3.52 -13.67
C SER A 100 13.04 2.71 -12.76
N ARG A 101 12.89 1.38 -12.75
CA ARG A 101 13.75 0.45 -12.00
C ARG A 101 15.18 0.39 -12.55
N GLN A 102 15.38 0.68 -13.83
CA GLN A 102 16.69 0.65 -14.47
C GLN A 102 17.57 1.87 -14.15
N GLY A 103 17.09 2.84 -13.34
CA GLY A 103 17.96 3.74 -12.57
C GLY A 103 19.14 4.36 -13.31
N GLY A 104 18.95 4.81 -14.55
CA GLY A 104 20.00 5.45 -15.33
C GLY A 104 20.18 6.90 -14.93
N TRP A 105 20.88 7.18 -13.83
CA TRP A 105 21.33 8.54 -13.53
C TRP A 105 22.47 8.90 -14.49
N LYS A 106 22.13 9.42 -15.67
CA LYS A 106 23.10 10.06 -16.55
C LYS A 106 23.28 11.50 -16.06
N TRP A 107 24.16 11.68 -15.07
CA TRP A 107 24.73 12.99 -14.80
C TRP A 107 25.48 13.44 -16.05
N ARG A 108 25.12 14.61 -16.56
CA ARG A 108 25.88 15.33 -17.58
C ARG A 108 26.11 16.75 -17.07
#